data_AF-A0A2G2HA18-F1
#
_entry.id   AF-A0A2G2HA18-F1
#
_cell.length_a   1.000
_cell.length_b   1.000
_cell.length_c   1.000
_cell.angle_alpha   90.00
_cell.angle_beta   90.00
_cell.angle_gamma   90.00
#
_symmetry.space_group_name_H-M   'P 1'
#
loop_
_entity.id
_entity.type
_entity.pdbx_description
1 polymer ?
#
loop_
_entity_poly.entity_id
_entity_poly.type
_entity_poly.pdbx_seq_one_letter_code
_entity_poly.pdbx_strand_id
1 'polypeptide(L)'
;MADAHSKKEKLLAQRQKLDAEIKAIEAKERSQKRKDDTRRKIILGGLVMKAATSEPNILTWLKTLASGESVSGKDRDLLNLWFEEHASQSATQAPDADASSEAGQGAATGAEHSPPDGGAG
;
A
#
# COMPACT_ATOMS: atom_id res chain seq x y z
N MET A 1 39.85 -33.60 -35.16
CA MET A 1 40.18 -33.09 -33.81
C MET A 1 40.03 -31.57 -33.69
N ALA A 2 40.27 -30.78 -34.75
CA ALA A 2 40.14 -29.31 -34.72
C ALA A 2 38.69 -28.79 -34.55
N ASP A 3 37.71 -29.47 -35.13
CA ASP A 3 36.30 -29.02 -35.10
C ASP A 3 35.65 -29.14 -33.72
N ALA A 4 36.10 -30.11 -32.91
CA ALA A 4 35.63 -30.30 -31.55
C ALA A 4 36.09 -29.17 -30.62
N HIS A 5 37.31 -28.65 -30.82
CA HIS A 5 37.83 -27.49 -30.09
C HIS A 5 37.08 -26.20 -30.47
N SER A 6 36.86 -25.97 -31.77
CA SER A 6 36.10 -24.81 -32.25
C SER A 6 34.64 -24.81 -31.75
N LYS A 7 33.98 -25.99 -31.69
CA LYS A 7 32.63 -26.11 -31.14
C LYS A 7 32.61 -25.88 -29.63
N LYS A 8 33.62 -26.36 -28.89
CA LYS A 8 33.75 -26.14 -27.44
C LYS A 8 33.97 -24.66 -27.12
N GLU A 9 34.81 -23.96 -27.86
CA GLU A 9 35.04 -22.52 -27.68
C GLU A 9 33.78 -21.68 -27.94
N LYS A 10 33.02 -22.02 -28.99
CA LYS A 10 31.72 -21.38 -29.26
C LYS A 10 30.73 -21.59 -28.11
N LEU A 11 30.65 -22.79 -27.54
CA LEU A 11 29.79 -23.08 -26.39
C LEU A 11 30.24 -22.34 -25.13
N LEU A 12 31.54 -22.20 -24.90
CA LEU A 12 32.07 -21.42 -23.78
C LEU A 12 31.78 -19.92 -23.92
N ALA A 13 31.94 -19.36 -25.11
CA ALA A 13 31.60 -17.97 -25.40
C ALA A 13 30.09 -17.71 -25.22
N GLN A 14 29.23 -18.63 -25.66
CA GLN A 14 27.79 -18.56 -25.44
C GLN A 14 27.43 -18.64 -23.95
N ARG A 15 28.07 -19.54 -23.19
CA ARG A 15 27.87 -19.64 -21.74
C ARG A 15 28.25 -18.34 -21.03
N GLN A 16 29.39 -17.75 -21.36
CA GLN A 16 29.82 -16.48 -20.77
C GLN A 16 28.84 -15.35 -21.06
N LYS A 17 28.28 -15.31 -22.28
CA LYS A 17 27.25 -14.33 -22.66
C LYS A 17 25.96 -14.54 -21.84
N LEU A 18 25.49 -15.77 -21.73
CA LEU A 18 24.30 -16.10 -20.93
C LEU A 18 24.51 -15.80 -19.44
N ASP A 19 25.67 -16.12 -18.89
CA ASP A 19 26.01 -15.82 -17.49
C ASP A 19 26.02 -14.29 -17.24
N ALA A 20 26.48 -13.50 -18.21
CA ALA A 20 26.43 -12.04 -18.13
C ALA A 20 24.98 -11.50 -18.20
N GLU A 21 24.15 -12.06 -19.08
CA GLU A 21 22.73 -11.70 -19.19
C GLU A 21 21.95 -12.05 -17.92
N ILE A 22 22.18 -13.24 -17.33
CA ILE A 22 21.57 -13.68 -16.07
C ILE A 22 21.93 -12.70 -14.94
N LYS A 23 23.22 -12.37 -14.78
CA LYS A 23 23.66 -11.41 -13.76
C LYS A 23 23.03 -10.04 -13.94
N ALA A 24 22.83 -9.59 -15.17
CA ALA A 24 22.17 -8.32 -15.46
C ALA A 24 20.67 -8.35 -15.09
N ILE A 25 19.98 -9.46 -15.35
CA ILE A 25 18.57 -9.66 -14.94
C ILE A 25 18.46 -9.70 -13.42
N GLU A 26 19.29 -10.49 -12.73
CA GLU A 26 19.29 -10.58 -11.27
C GLU A 26 19.59 -9.23 -10.60
N ALA A 27 20.46 -8.41 -11.19
CA ALA A 27 20.72 -7.05 -10.70
C ALA A 27 19.49 -6.15 -10.83
N LYS A 28 18.74 -6.25 -11.94
CA LYS A 28 17.49 -5.52 -12.15
C LYS A 28 16.40 -5.99 -11.17
N GLU A 29 16.24 -7.28 -10.97
CA GLU A 29 15.27 -7.84 -10.03
C GLU A 29 15.57 -7.42 -8.58
N ARG A 30 16.83 -7.48 -8.16
CA ARG A 30 17.24 -6.98 -6.83
C ARG A 30 16.99 -5.48 -6.68
N SER A 31 17.20 -4.70 -7.74
CA SER A 31 16.85 -3.28 -7.72
C SER A 31 15.34 -3.07 -7.61
N GLN A 32 14.54 -3.82 -8.35
CA GLN A 32 13.09 -3.67 -8.34
C GLN A 32 12.51 -4.11 -6.99
N LYS A 33 12.99 -5.22 -6.44
CA LYS A 33 12.61 -5.69 -5.11
C LYS A 33 12.86 -4.65 -4.01
N ARG A 34 13.99 -3.94 -4.06
CA ARG A 34 14.28 -2.83 -3.13
C ARG A 34 13.32 -1.66 -3.32
N LYS A 35 13.03 -1.26 -4.56
CA LYS A 35 12.05 -0.20 -4.86
C LYS A 35 10.65 -0.56 -4.34
N ASP A 36 10.22 -1.79 -4.58
CA ASP A 36 8.92 -2.26 -4.14
C ASP A 36 8.85 -2.36 -2.61
N ASP A 37 9.93 -2.82 -1.96
CA ASP A 37 10.04 -2.86 -0.50
C ASP A 37 9.95 -1.45 0.12
N THR A 38 10.72 -0.49 -0.42
CA THR A 38 10.61 0.92 0.00
C THR A 38 9.19 1.45 -0.21
N ARG A 39 8.57 1.17 -1.35
CA ARG A 39 7.19 1.60 -1.62
C ARG A 39 6.20 0.99 -0.61
N ARG A 40 6.32 -0.31 -0.30
CA ARG A 40 5.47 -0.97 0.71
C ARG A 40 5.64 -0.31 2.09
N LYS A 41 6.87 -0.03 2.51
CA LYS A 41 7.15 0.64 3.80
C LYS A 41 6.52 2.03 3.88
N ILE A 42 6.60 2.82 2.80
CA ILE A 42 5.98 4.15 2.74
C ILE A 42 4.46 4.06 2.85
N ILE A 43 3.84 3.18 2.06
CA ILE A 43 2.37 3.03 2.04
C ILE A 43 1.87 2.52 3.41
N LEU A 44 2.49 1.46 3.94
CA LEU A 44 2.13 0.89 5.23
C LEU A 44 2.34 1.92 6.36
N GLY A 45 3.45 2.65 6.35
CA GLY A 45 3.72 3.71 7.32
C GLY A 45 2.63 4.78 7.30
N GLY A 46 2.28 5.31 6.13
CA GLY A 46 1.22 6.32 6.01
C GLY A 46 -0.15 5.82 6.46
N LEU A 47 -0.51 4.58 6.13
CA LEU A 47 -1.78 3.97 6.57
C LEU A 47 -1.82 3.78 8.09
N VAL A 48 -0.74 3.28 8.70
CA VAL A 48 -0.65 3.08 10.16
C VAL A 48 -0.67 4.42 10.89
N MET A 49 0.03 5.44 10.39
CA MET A 49 -0.02 6.78 10.99
C MET A 49 -1.44 7.33 10.97
N LYS A 50 -2.15 7.25 9.83
CA LYS A 50 -3.55 7.67 9.74
C LYS A 50 -4.44 6.89 10.72
N ALA A 51 -4.29 5.57 10.79
CA ALA A 51 -5.08 4.74 11.71
C ALA A 51 -4.80 5.10 13.18
N ALA A 52 -3.54 5.35 13.53
CA ALA A 52 -3.14 5.77 14.87
C ALA A 52 -3.68 7.16 15.27
N THR A 53 -3.89 8.06 14.30
CA THR A 53 -4.55 9.35 14.59
C THR A 53 -6.05 9.22 14.86
N SER A 54 -6.72 8.22 14.29
CA SER A 54 -8.17 8.02 14.45
C SER A 54 -8.53 7.10 15.62
N GLU A 55 -7.67 6.12 15.92
CA GLU A 55 -7.95 5.05 16.90
C GLU A 55 -6.90 5.06 18.03
N PRO A 56 -7.28 5.45 19.27
CA PRO A 56 -6.34 5.53 20.40
C PRO A 56 -5.65 4.20 20.76
N ASN A 57 -6.32 3.07 20.50
CA ASN A 57 -5.76 1.75 20.74
C ASN A 57 -4.56 1.47 19.82
N ILE A 58 -4.65 1.88 18.55
CA ILE A 58 -3.57 1.70 17.57
C ILE A 58 -2.37 2.57 17.95
N LEU A 59 -2.60 3.81 18.39
CA LEU A 59 -1.53 4.69 18.88
C LEU A 59 -0.80 4.08 20.09
N THR A 60 -1.54 3.53 21.04
CA THR A 60 -0.99 2.90 22.25
C THR A 60 -0.18 1.64 21.92
N TRP A 61 -0.72 0.80 21.03
CA TRP A 61 -0.02 -0.38 20.53
C TRP A 61 1.29 0.01 19.82
N LEU A 62 1.25 1.02 18.96
CA LEU A 62 2.41 1.50 18.21
C LEU A 62 3.48 2.10 19.14
N LYS A 63 3.08 2.86 20.17
CA LYS A 63 3.99 3.37 21.21
C LYS A 63 4.69 2.25 21.97
N THR A 64 3.97 1.17 22.26
CA THR A 64 4.54 -0.03 22.91
C THR A 64 5.59 -0.69 22.01
N LEU A 65 5.31 -0.84 20.72
CA LEU A 65 6.28 -1.37 19.74
C LEU A 65 7.51 -0.47 19.60
N ALA A 66 7.31 0.84 19.52
CA ALA A 66 8.39 1.81 19.39
C ALA A 66 9.33 1.83 20.61
N SER A 67 8.82 1.46 21.79
CA SER A 67 9.61 1.38 23.03
C SER A 67 10.52 0.14 23.10
N GLY A 68 10.42 -0.78 22.13
CA GLY A 68 11.22 -2.01 22.08
C GLY A 68 12.70 -1.79 21.70
N GLU A 69 13.50 -2.84 21.86
CA GLU A 69 14.96 -2.81 21.66
C GLU A 69 15.37 -2.64 20.18
N SER A 70 14.47 -2.92 19.24
CA SER A 70 14.71 -2.81 17.79
C SER A 70 14.80 -1.36 17.28
N VAL A 71 14.50 -0.37 18.11
CA VAL A 71 14.49 1.05 17.74
C VAL A 71 15.64 1.77 18.44
N SER A 72 16.47 2.48 17.68
CA SER A 72 17.61 3.22 18.24
C SER A 72 17.13 4.29 19.23
N GLY A 73 17.96 4.69 20.20
CA GLY A 73 17.59 5.73 21.16
C GLY A 73 17.11 7.02 20.49
N LYS A 74 17.83 7.49 19.46
CA LYS A 74 17.47 8.70 18.72
C LYS A 74 16.12 8.58 18.01
N ASP A 75 15.84 7.43 17.40
CA ASP A 75 14.58 7.20 16.72
C ASP A 75 13.42 7.07 17.73
N ARG A 76 13.67 6.47 18.91
CA ARG A 76 12.69 6.41 19.99
C ARG A 76 12.29 7.80 20.47
N ASP A 77 13.26 8.69 20.68
CA ASP A 77 12.98 10.07 21.10
C ASP A 77 12.13 10.80 20.04
N LEU A 78 12.48 10.65 18.76
CA LEU A 78 11.72 11.23 17.65
C LEU A 78 10.28 10.70 17.58
N LEU A 79 10.08 9.39 17.76
CA LEU A 79 8.75 8.78 17.76
C LEU A 79 7.93 9.19 19.00
N ASN A 80 8.57 9.33 20.16
CA ASN A 80 7.89 9.76 21.39
C ASN A 80 7.30 11.16 21.27
N LEU A 81 8.04 12.10 20.66
CA LEU A 81 7.52 13.45 20.38
C LEU A 81 6.24 13.38 19.53
N TRP A 82 6.25 12.53 18.49
CA TRP A 82 5.08 12.35 17.63
C TRP A 82 3.88 11.73 18.39
N PHE A 83 4.13 10.73 19.24
CA PHE A 83 3.07 10.12 20.05
C PHE A 83 2.44 11.10 21.06
N GLU A 84 3.25 11.94 21.71
CA GLU A 84 2.77 12.93 22.70
C GLU A 84 1.90 14.01 22.04
N GLU A 85 2.29 14.47 20.86
CA GLU A 85 1.50 15.41 20.05
C GLU A 85 0.11 14.84 19.73
N HIS A 86 0.05 13.59 19.25
CA HIS A 86 -1.21 12.99 18.78
C HIS A 86 -2.09 12.45 19.92
N ALA A 87 -1.50 12.01 21.04
CA ALA A 87 -2.25 11.69 22.24
C ALA A 87 -3.00 12.92 22.77
N SER A 88 -2.37 14.10 22.73
CA SER A 88 -2.98 15.37 23.14
C SER A 88 -4.11 15.81 22.21
N GLN A 89 -3.99 15.55 20.90
CA GLN A 89 -5.02 15.87 19.91
C GLN A 89 -6.24 14.95 20.00
N SER A 90 -6.05 13.66 20.26
CA SER A 90 -7.15 12.70 20.44
C SER A 90 -8.06 13.02 21.64
N ALA A 91 -7.55 13.73 22.67
CA ALA A 91 -8.36 14.20 23.80
C ALA A 91 -9.24 15.42 23.45
N THR A 92 -8.94 16.13 22.36
CA THR A 92 -9.64 17.36 21.94
C THR A 92 -10.71 17.08 20.88
N GLN A 93 -10.63 15.96 20.16
CA GLN A 93 -11.67 15.51 19.23
C GLN A 93 -12.67 14.59 19.93
N ALA A 94 -13.65 15.17 20.62
CA ALA A 94 -14.89 14.46 20.95
C ALA A 94 -15.68 14.14 19.67
N PRO A 95 -16.47 13.05 19.64
CA PRO A 95 -17.22 12.66 18.45
C PRO A 95 -18.50 13.48 18.39
N ASP A 96 -18.55 14.49 17.53
CA ASP A 96 -19.82 14.99 17.03
C ASP A 96 -20.39 13.96 16.05
N ALA A 97 -20.99 12.91 16.63
CA ALA A 97 -22.01 12.14 15.98
C ALA A 97 -23.34 12.90 16.17
N ASP A 98 -23.75 13.66 15.16
CA ASP A 98 -25.17 13.93 14.95
C ASP A 98 -25.67 13.08 13.78
N ALA A 99 -26.74 12.37 14.07
CA ALA A 99 -27.34 11.35 13.26
C ALA A 99 -28.75 11.81 12.85
N SER A 100 -29.01 11.71 11.54
CA SER A 100 -30.28 11.25 10.95
C SER A 100 -31.58 12.07 11.11
N SER A 101 -32.14 12.47 9.96
CA SER A 101 -33.59 12.44 9.66
C SER A 101 -33.74 12.54 8.12
N GLU A 102 -34.59 11.84 7.38
CA GLU A 102 -35.57 10.75 7.55
C GLU A 102 -35.84 10.26 6.10
N ALA A 103 -35.76 8.97 5.80
CA ALA A 103 -36.90 8.09 5.58
C ALA A 103 -38.11 8.71 4.81
N GLY A 104 -38.21 8.41 3.51
CA GLY A 104 -39.44 8.52 2.72
C GLY A 104 -39.60 7.28 1.85
N GLN A 105 -40.38 6.32 2.34
CA GLN A 105 -40.80 5.09 1.66
C GLN A 105 -41.88 5.38 0.59
N GLY A 106 -41.86 4.60 -0.50
CA GLY A 106 -42.95 4.47 -1.48
C GLY A 106 -42.48 3.57 -2.64
N ALA A 107 -42.60 2.25 -2.51
CA ALA A 107 -43.73 1.46 -3.01
C ALA A 107 -43.64 1.15 -4.52
N ALA A 108 -43.48 -0.14 -4.83
CA ALA A 108 -43.46 -0.71 -6.16
C ALA A 108 -44.86 -0.79 -6.78
N THR A 109 -45.01 -0.36 -8.03
CA THR A 109 -45.87 -0.90 -9.12
C THR A 109 -45.27 -0.35 -10.44
N GLY A 110 -45.04 -1.07 -11.52
CA GLY A 110 -45.92 -2.05 -12.14
C GLY A 110 -46.95 -1.35 -13.03
N ALA A 111 -46.54 -0.71 -14.13
CA ALA A 111 -47.43 -0.39 -15.25
C ALA A 111 -46.63 -0.02 -16.50
N GLU A 112 -46.69 -0.90 -17.48
CA GLU A 112 -46.40 -0.63 -18.88
C GLU A 112 -47.23 0.57 -19.35
N HIS A 113 -46.61 1.54 -20.04
CA HIS A 113 -47.36 2.54 -20.79
C HIS A 113 -46.70 2.74 -22.16
N SER A 114 -47.43 2.27 -23.17
CA SER A 114 -47.18 2.47 -24.59
C SER A 114 -46.90 3.93 -24.95
N PRO A 115 -46.09 4.21 -26.00
CA PRO A 115 -46.10 5.52 -26.63
C PRO A 115 -47.47 5.78 -27.30
N PRO A 116 -48.01 7.00 -27.21
CA PRO A 116 -49.28 7.34 -27.83
C PRO A 116 -49.12 7.42 -29.36
N ASP A 117 -49.93 6.63 -30.05
CA ASP A 117 -50.36 6.90 -31.41
C ASP A 117 -51.25 8.16 -31.41
N GLY A 118 -51.08 9.03 -32.40
CA GLY A 118 -51.83 10.28 -32.48
C GLY A 118 -51.19 11.31 -33.39
N GLY A 119 -51.26 11.08 -34.70
CA GLY A 119 -50.98 12.09 -35.71
C GLY A 119 -52.00 13.23 -35.74
N ALA A 120 -51.57 14.37 -36.29
CA ALA A 120 -52.39 15.31 -37.05
C ALA A 120 -51.48 16.42 -37.60
N GLY A 121 -51.45 16.61 -38.92
CA GLY A 121 -50.82 17.74 -39.60
C GLY A 121 -50.08 17.35 -40.87
#